data_AF-A0A2S6IMJ2-F1
#
_entry.id   AF-A0A2S6IMJ2-F1
#
_cell.length_a   1.000
_cell.length_b   1.000
_cell.length_c   1.000
_cell.angle_alpha   90.00
_cell.angle_beta   90.00
_cell.angle_gamma   90.00
#
_symmetry.space_group_name_H-M   'P 1'
#
loop_
_entity.id
_entity.type
_entity.pdbx_description
1 polymer ?
#
loop_
_entity_poly.entity_id
_entity_poly.type
_entity_poly.pdbx_seq_one_letter_code
_entity_poly.pdbx_strand_id
1 'polypeptide(L)'
;MGLSLVTDGGPVAVASTMRFYLYGNETFPTPMADRCARGGEGIDRWRVDPHPHWEPRVGSAVRAVNCFWWHVAFGPVTTSDGRVVHPRIERDVPVAIRLDVDAGPVWLVAGHPLCPGDDGAAVIGDEVVVVFTSERMAAFGFPPGPFIGT
;
A
#
# COMPACT_ATOMS: atom_id res chain seq x y z
N MET A 1 -7.26 -5.72 1.76
CA MET A 1 -6.45 -6.11 2.95
C MET A 1 -5.73 -4.87 3.50
N GLY A 2 -5.15 -4.88 4.71
CA GLY A 2 -4.47 -3.69 5.22
C GLY A 2 -3.54 -3.92 6.42
N LEU A 3 -2.77 -2.89 6.76
CA LEU A 3 -1.80 -2.87 7.84
C LEU A 3 -2.27 -1.95 8.98
N SER A 4 -2.08 -2.38 10.23
CA SER A 4 -2.23 -1.51 11.40
C SER A 4 -0.87 -1.28 12.03
N LEU A 5 -0.53 -0.02 12.27
CA LEU A 5 0.66 0.43 12.98
C LEU A 5 0.23 1.03 14.32
N VAL A 6 1.03 0.81 15.37
CA VAL A 6 0.89 1.50 16.64
C VAL A 6 2.10 2.41 16.79
N THR A 7 1.85 3.70 16.98
CA THR A 7 2.88 4.72 17.14
C THR A 7 2.66 5.46 18.46
N ASP A 8 3.63 6.26 18.89
CA ASP A 8 3.47 7.13 20.06
C ASP A 8 2.35 8.17 19.89
N GLY A 9 2.02 8.51 18.64
CA GLY A 9 0.87 9.37 18.30
C GLY A 9 -0.46 8.64 18.26
N GLY A 10 -0.48 7.33 18.53
CA GLY A 10 -1.66 6.47 18.47
C GLY A 10 -1.67 5.52 17.26
N PRO A 11 -2.78 4.80 17.06
CA PRO A 11 -2.90 3.82 15.99
C PRO A 11 -3.10 4.47 14.62
N VAL A 12 -2.46 3.90 13.60
CA VAL A 12 -2.63 4.27 12.20
C VAL A 12 -2.95 3.02 11.39
N ALA A 13 -4.02 3.08 10.61
CA ALA A 13 -4.35 2.05 9.62
C ALA A 13 -3.91 2.50 8.24
N VAL A 14 -3.35 1.58 7.45
CA VAL A 14 -3.04 1.77 6.03
C VAL A 14 -3.76 0.68 5.25
N ALA A 15 -4.61 1.06 4.32
CA ALA A 15 -5.45 0.14 3.58
C ALA A 15 -5.49 0.54 2.11
N SER A 16 -5.54 -0.42 1.18
CA SER A 16 -5.95 -0.11 -0.19
C SER A 16 -7.48 -0.08 -0.23
N THR A 17 -8.07 1.12 -0.24
CA THR A 17 -9.51 1.29 0.03
C THR A 17 -10.24 2.33 -0.82
N MET A 18 -11.57 2.20 -0.73
CA MET A 18 -12.69 3.14 -0.94
C MET A 18 -12.45 4.37 -1.82
N ARG A 19 -11.58 5.31 -1.43
CA ARG A 19 -11.38 6.54 -2.22
C ARG A 19 -10.66 6.28 -3.54
N PHE A 20 -9.76 5.30 -3.56
CA PHE A 20 -8.89 5.01 -4.69
C PHE A 20 -9.11 3.61 -5.28
N TYR A 21 -10.22 2.95 -4.93
CA TYR A 21 -10.54 1.57 -5.34
C TYR A 21 -9.36 0.62 -5.05
N LEU A 22 -8.96 -0.21 -6.01
CA LEU A 22 -7.87 -1.17 -5.89
C LEU A 22 -6.50 -0.52 -6.16
N TYR A 23 -6.44 0.81 -6.28
CA TYR A 23 -5.29 1.47 -6.91
C TYR A 23 -4.36 2.22 -5.97
N GLY A 24 -4.76 2.50 -4.73
CA GLY A 24 -3.99 3.37 -3.84
C GLY A 24 -4.19 3.09 -2.38
N ASN A 25 -3.21 3.51 -1.59
CA ASN A 25 -3.21 3.44 -0.13
C ASN A 25 -3.96 4.62 0.48
N GLU A 26 -4.76 4.35 1.48
CA GLU A 26 -5.41 5.34 2.32
C GLU A 26 -4.98 5.14 3.77
N THR A 27 -4.72 6.23 4.48
CA THR A 27 -4.34 6.21 5.88
C THR A 27 -5.47 6.72 6.77
N PHE A 28 -5.64 6.10 7.93
CA PHE A 28 -6.68 6.46 8.89
C PHE A 28 -6.10 6.56 10.30
N PRO A 29 -6.51 7.57 11.10
CA PRO A 29 -6.05 7.77 12.47
C PRO A 29 -6.82 6.88 13.48
N THR A 30 -7.16 5.66 13.05
CA THR A 30 -7.94 4.68 13.83
C THR A 30 -7.37 3.29 13.55
N PRO A 31 -7.47 2.33 14.48
CA PRO A 31 -7.09 0.94 14.21
C PRO A 31 -7.78 0.37 12.98
N MET A 32 -7.11 -0.55 12.26
CA MET A 32 -7.69 -1.23 11.09
C MET A 32 -9.01 -1.95 11.41
N ALA A 33 -9.12 -2.44 12.64
CA ALA A 33 -10.31 -3.14 13.14
C ALA A 33 -11.62 -2.35 13.01
N ASP A 34 -11.54 -1.02 13.00
CA ASP A 34 -12.70 -0.13 12.88
C ASP A 34 -13.11 0.09 11.43
N ARG A 35 -12.28 -0.34 10.47
CA ARG A 35 -12.46 -0.16 9.02
C ARG A 35 -12.84 -1.44 8.29
N CYS A 36 -12.60 -2.61 8.89
CA CYS A 36 -13.00 -3.87 8.30
C CYS A 36 -14.49 -4.16 8.54
N ALA A 37 -15.19 -4.59 7.48
CA ALA A 37 -16.52 -5.14 7.63
C ALA A 37 -16.46 -6.41 8.49
N ARG A 38 -17.22 -6.43 9.59
CA ARG A 38 -17.28 -7.60 10.48
C ARG A 38 -18.23 -8.63 9.86
N GLY A 39 -17.67 -9.62 9.16
CA GLY A 39 -18.39 -10.85 8.82
C GLY A 39 -18.63 -11.70 10.05
N GLY A 40 -19.42 -12.78 9.92
CA GLY A 40 -19.74 -13.69 11.03
C GLY A 40 -18.50 -14.35 11.68
N GLU A 41 -17.40 -14.47 10.93
CA GLU A 41 -16.13 -15.06 11.40
C GLU A 41 -15.16 -14.01 12.00
N GLY A 42 -15.49 -12.72 11.93
CA GLY A 42 -14.62 -11.65 12.41
C GLY A 42 -13.54 -11.24 11.41
N ILE A 43 -12.43 -10.68 11.93
CA ILE A 43 -11.30 -10.18 11.14
C ILE A 43 -10.09 -11.02 11.49
N ASP A 44 -9.52 -11.71 10.51
CA ASP A 44 -8.24 -12.40 10.68
C ASP A 44 -7.12 -11.39 10.90
N ARG A 45 -6.32 -11.62 11.94
CA ARG A 45 -5.21 -10.74 12.33
C ARG A 45 -3.96 -11.55 12.55
N TRP A 46 -2.87 -11.07 11.98
CA TRP A 46 -1.55 -11.68 12.08
C TRP A 46 -0.58 -10.66 12.64
N ARG A 47 0.11 -11.03 13.72
CA ARG A 47 1.22 -10.25 14.24
C ARG A 47 2.46 -10.53 13.40
N VAL A 48 3.03 -9.47 12.83
CA VAL A 48 4.20 -9.55 11.95
C VAL A 48 5.45 -8.92 12.57
N ASP A 49 5.34 -8.42 13.80
CA ASP A 49 6.47 -7.84 14.54
C ASP A 49 7.66 -8.80 14.76
N PRO A 50 7.49 -10.14 14.88
CA PRO A 50 8.63 -11.06 14.99
C PRO A 50 9.29 -11.38 13.64
N HIS A 51 8.81 -10.82 12.53
CA HIS A 51 9.40 -11.11 11.21
C HIS A 51 10.79 -10.48 11.10
N PRO A 52 11.83 -11.17 10.58
CA PRO A 52 13.23 -10.69 10.62
C PRO A 52 13.47 -9.32 9.96
N HIS A 53 12.65 -8.95 8.96
CA HIS A 53 12.73 -7.62 8.34
C HIS A 53 11.95 -6.55 9.12
N TRP A 54 10.94 -6.93 9.91
CA TRP A 54 10.17 -6.00 10.73
C TRP A 54 10.79 -5.78 12.10
N GLU A 55 11.30 -6.84 12.73
CA GLU A 55 11.81 -6.82 14.11
C GLU A 55 12.78 -5.66 14.37
N PRO A 56 13.79 -5.36 13.53
CA PRO A 56 14.70 -4.25 13.77
C PRO A 56 14.03 -2.86 13.76
N ARG A 57 12.87 -2.75 13.11
CA ARG A 57 12.14 -1.50 12.91
C ARG A 57 11.05 -1.27 13.95
N VAL A 58 10.64 -2.32 14.67
CA VAL A 58 9.70 -2.18 15.79
C VAL A 58 10.37 -1.37 16.90
N GLY A 59 9.66 -0.34 17.39
CA GLY A 59 10.20 0.59 18.40
C GLY A 59 11.18 1.63 17.85
N SER A 60 11.51 1.60 16.56
CA SER A 60 12.30 2.65 15.92
C SER A 60 11.46 3.91 15.68
N ALA A 61 12.09 5.08 15.81
CA ALA A 61 11.43 6.35 15.49
C ALA A 61 11.20 6.49 13.98
N VAL A 62 10.01 6.94 13.58
CA VAL A 62 9.72 7.40 12.21
C VAL A 62 10.29 8.79 12.04
N ARG A 63 11.30 8.93 11.19
CA ARG A 63 12.03 10.19 10.92
C ARG A 63 11.39 11.01 9.80
N ALA A 64 10.89 10.32 8.78
CA ALA A 64 10.18 10.95 7.67
C ALA A 64 9.12 10.02 7.11
N VAL A 65 8.12 10.63 6.48
CA VAL A 65 7.08 9.94 5.72
C VAL A 65 7.00 10.58 4.35
N ASN A 66 7.09 9.77 3.31
CA ASN A 66 6.98 10.22 1.93
C ASN A 66 5.91 9.41 1.21
N CYS A 67 5.29 9.99 0.20
CA CYS A 67 4.28 9.31 -0.61
C CYS A 67 4.62 9.44 -2.08
N PHE A 68 4.47 8.33 -2.80
CA PHE A 68 4.64 8.27 -4.24
C PHE A 68 3.29 8.15 -4.91
N TRP A 69 3.04 9.07 -5.83
CA TRP A 69 1.76 9.28 -6.49
C TRP A 69 1.87 8.88 -7.95
N TRP A 70 0.86 8.16 -8.44
CA TRP A 70 0.67 7.91 -9.86
C TRP A 70 -0.53 8.66 -10.40
N HIS A 71 -0.35 9.24 -11.58
CA HIS A 71 -1.44 9.76 -12.37
C HIS A 71 -2.07 8.61 -13.16
N VAL A 72 -3.32 8.27 -12.84
CA VAL A 72 -4.02 7.13 -13.45
C VAL A 72 -5.28 7.61 -14.16
N ALA A 73 -5.46 7.11 -15.38
CA ALA A 73 -6.68 7.29 -16.16
C ALA A 73 -7.51 6.01 -16.14
N PHE A 74 -8.76 6.08 -15.69
CA PHE A 74 -9.72 4.98 -15.68
C PHE A 74 -10.82 5.20 -16.70
N GLY A 75 -11.18 4.18 -17.48
CA GLY A 75 -12.31 4.22 -18.41
C GLY A 75 -12.02 4.92 -19.76
N PRO A 76 -13.07 5.19 -20.56
CA PRO A 76 -14.48 4.97 -20.24
C PRO A 76 -14.84 3.48 -20.16
N VAL A 77 -15.83 3.14 -19.32
CA VAL A 77 -16.46 1.82 -19.33
C VAL A 77 -17.71 1.91 -20.18
N THR A 78 -17.77 1.06 -21.20
CA THR A 78 -18.90 0.97 -22.15
C THR A 78 -19.62 -0.35 -21.99
N THR A 79 -20.95 -0.34 -22.05
CA THR A 79 -21.75 -1.56 -22.24
C THR A 79 -21.54 -2.13 -23.64
N SER A 80 -21.98 -3.37 -23.86
CA SER A 80 -21.83 -4.06 -25.16
C SER A 80 -22.55 -3.35 -26.32
N ASP A 81 -23.55 -2.52 -26.03
CA ASP A 81 -24.27 -1.66 -26.98
C ASP A 81 -23.58 -0.29 -27.23
N GLY A 82 -22.40 -0.07 -26.65
CA GLY A 82 -21.61 1.15 -26.85
C GLY A 82 -21.97 2.32 -25.93
N ARG A 83 -22.95 2.18 -25.05
CA ARG A 83 -23.29 3.24 -24.08
C ARG A 83 -22.21 3.37 -23.00
N VAL A 84 -21.73 4.58 -22.77
CA VAL A 84 -20.82 4.87 -21.65
C VAL A 84 -21.58 4.80 -20.34
N VAL A 85 -21.19 3.88 -19.47
CA VAL A 85 -21.75 3.74 -18.10
C VAL A 85 -20.85 4.33 -17.03
N HIS A 86 -19.55 4.46 -17.31
CA HIS A 86 -18.63 5.22 -16.48
C HIS A 86 -17.73 6.09 -17.39
N PRO A 87 -17.72 7.42 -17.21
CA PRO A 87 -16.87 8.29 -18.02
C PRO A 87 -15.39 8.01 -17.73
N ARG A 88 -14.52 8.45 -18.64
CA ARG A 88 -13.09 8.50 -18.33
C ARG A 88 -12.86 9.43 -17.15
N ILE A 89 -12.11 9.00 -16.16
CA ILE A 89 -11.67 9.81 -15.03
C ILE A 89 -10.16 9.76 -14.94
N GLU A 90 -9.55 10.88 -14.58
CA GLU A 90 -8.10 10.99 -14.35
C GLU A 90 -7.90 11.47 -12.92
N ARG A 91 -7.04 10.79 -12.18
CA ARG A 91 -6.79 11.09 -10.76
C ARG A 91 -5.37 10.72 -10.38
N ASP A 92 -4.82 11.49 -9.45
CA ASP A 92 -3.60 11.10 -8.76
C ASP A 92 -3.93 10.16 -7.61
N VAL A 93 -3.18 9.07 -7.51
CA VAL A 93 -3.41 7.97 -6.59
C VAL A 93 -2.13 7.70 -5.79
N PRO A 94 -2.19 7.62 -4.46
CA PRO A 94 -1.03 7.33 -3.62
C PRO A 94 -0.71 5.84 -3.65
N VAL A 95 0.15 5.40 -4.56
CA VAL A 95 0.42 3.97 -4.78
C VAL A 95 1.43 3.39 -3.80
N ALA A 96 2.27 4.24 -3.20
CA ALA A 96 3.20 3.80 -2.17
C ALA A 96 3.42 4.87 -1.09
N ILE A 97 3.59 4.42 0.15
CA ILE A 97 4.00 5.24 1.29
C ILE A 97 5.35 4.71 1.77
N ARG A 98 6.33 5.59 1.90
CA ARG A 98 7.63 5.29 2.49
C ARG A 98 7.69 5.83 3.91
N LEU A 99 8.08 4.97 4.83
CA LEU A 99 8.45 5.33 6.20
C LEU A 99 9.97 5.21 6.32
N ASP A 100 10.63 6.33 6.64
CA ASP A 100 12.04 6.32 7.00
C ASP A 100 12.14 6.13 8.51
N VAL A 101 12.61 4.96 8.93
CA VAL A 101 12.90 4.64 10.34
C VAL A 101 14.39 4.43 10.53
N ASP A 102 14.87 4.52 11.77
CA ASP A 102 16.30 4.39 12.09
C ASP A 102 16.92 3.07 11.60
N ALA A 103 16.16 1.97 11.59
CA ALA A 103 16.58 0.67 11.06
C ALA A 103 16.42 0.52 9.53
N GLY A 104 16.22 1.61 8.80
CA GLY A 104 16.13 1.66 7.35
C GLY A 104 14.68 1.75 6.82
N PRO A 105 14.50 2.19 5.58
CA PRO A 105 13.18 2.49 5.02
C PRO A 105 12.26 1.27 4.94
N VAL A 106 10.96 1.53 4.96
CA VAL A 106 9.89 0.58 4.63
C VAL A 106 8.93 1.23 3.67
N TRP A 107 8.48 0.48 2.67
CA TRP A 107 7.44 0.91 1.75
C TRP A 107 6.17 0.08 1.97
N LEU A 108 5.04 0.78 1.98
CA LEU A 108 3.70 0.21 1.97
C LEU A 108 3.12 0.48 0.58
N VAL A 109 2.98 -0.57 -0.23
CA VAL A 109 2.63 -0.46 -1.65
C VAL A 109 1.22 -1.02 -1.87
N ALA A 110 0.37 -0.26 -2.57
CA ALA A 110 -0.91 -0.77 -3.04
C ALA A 110 -0.64 -1.69 -4.25
N GLY A 111 -0.82 -2.99 -4.06
CA GLY A 111 -0.36 -3.98 -5.04
C GLY A 111 -0.72 -5.40 -4.63
N HIS A 112 -0.49 -6.35 -5.53
CA HIS A 112 -0.47 -7.77 -5.19
C HIS A 112 0.96 -8.26 -4.97
N PRO A 113 1.19 -9.15 -3.98
CA PRO A 113 2.47 -9.81 -3.84
C PRO A 113 2.72 -10.68 -5.09
N LEU A 114 3.91 -10.54 -5.67
CA LEU A 114 4.39 -11.47 -6.69
C LEU A 114 4.62 -12.84 -6.06
N CYS A 115 4.15 -13.92 -6.71
CA CYS A 115 4.47 -15.26 -6.28
C CYS A 115 5.98 -15.53 -6.48
N PRO A 116 6.60 -16.43 -5.69
CA PRO A 116 7.95 -16.87 -5.95
C PRO A 116 8.08 -17.42 -7.38
N GLY A 117 8.96 -16.83 -8.19
CA GLY A 117 9.15 -17.18 -9.60
C GLY A 117 8.45 -16.25 -10.61
N ASP A 118 7.67 -15.28 -10.16
CA ASP A 118 7.12 -14.23 -11.02
C ASP A 118 8.19 -13.14 -11.27
N ASP A 119 8.61 -12.99 -12.53
CA ASP A 119 9.56 -11.97 -12.99
C ASP A 119 8.87 -10.63 -13.36
N GLY A 120 7.68 -10.36 -12.80
CA GLY A 120 6.84 -9.21 -13.16
C GLY A 120 7.02 -7.99 -12.24
N ALA A 121 6.57 -6.82 -12.72
CA ALA A 121 6.31 -5.69 -11.83
C ALA A 121 5.09 -5.99 -10.94
N ALA A 122 5.04 -5.44 -9.73
CA ALA A 122 3.85 -5.58 -8.89
C ALA A 122 2.64 -4.99 -9.63
N VAL A 123 1.59 -5.79 -9.77
CA VAL A 123 0.32 -5.30 -10.31
C VAL A 123 -0.36 -4.51 -9.22
N ILE A 124 -0.78 -3.28 -9.52
CA ILE A 124 -1.59 -2.48 -8.59
C ILE A 124 -2.83 -3.30 -8.20
N GLY A 125 -3.09 -3.39 -6.91
CA GLY A 125 -4.02 -4.36 -6.34
C GLY A 125 -4.62 -3.93 -5.01
N ASP A 126 -5.60 -4.70 -4.55
CA ASP A 126 -6.40 -4.46 -3.34
C ASP A 126 -5.77 -4.99 -2.05
N GLU A 127 -4.45 -5.09 -2.07
CA GLU A 127 -3.63 -5.46 -0.93
C GLU A 127 -2.61 -4.36 -0.60
N VAL A 128 -2.06 -4.44 0.62
CA VAL A 128 -0.94 -3.61 1.06
C VAL A 128 0.27 -4.51 1.18
N VAL A 129 1.21 -4.36 0.24
CA VAL A 129 2.47 -5.10 0.22
C VAL A 129 3.51 -4.30 0.99
N VAL A 130 4.19 -4.94 1.94
CA VAL A 130 5.28 -4.33 2.70
C VAL A 130 6.62 -4.70 2.05
N VAL A 131 7.39 -3.69 1.67
CA VAL A 131 8.70 -3.85 1.02
C VAL A 131 9.79 -3.23 1.88
N PHE A 132 10.94 -3.90 1.97
CA PHE A 132 12.03 -3.53 2.88
C PHE A 132 13.32 -3.11 2.19
N THR A 133 13.41 -3.22 0.86
CA THR A 133 14.61 -2.88 0.10
C THR A 133 14.30 -2.08 -1.16
N SER A 134 15.26 -1.24 -1.56
CA SER A 134 15.17 -0.42 -2.77
C SER A 134 15.19 -1.26 -4.04
N GLU A 135 15.94 -2.36 -4.06
CA GLU A 135 16.01 -3.29 -5.18
C GLU A 135 14.65 -3.92 -5.45
N ARG A 136 13.91 -4.26 -4.38
CA ARG A 136 12.56 -4.82 -4.54
C ARG A 136 11.55 -3.77 -5.01
N MET A 137 11.71 -2.52 -4.58
CA MET A 137 10.91 -1.40 -5.13
C MET A 137 11.20 -1.18 -6.62
N ALA A 138 12.47 -1.25 -7.04
CA ALA A 138 12.85 -1.17 -8.44
C ALA A 138 12.28 -2.36 -9.25
N ALA A 139 12.31 -3.57 -8.69
CA ALA A 139 11.69 -4.75 -9.31
C ALA A 139 10.16 -4.60 -9.43
N PHE A 140 9.52 -3.82 -8.55
CA PHE A 140 8.10 -3.47 -8.66
C PHE A 140 7.82 -2.41 -9.73
N GLY A 141 8.85 -1.90 -10.42
CA GLY A 141 8.72 -0.90 -11.48
C GLY A 141 8.74 0.54 -10.99
N PHE A 142 9.10 0.80 -9.73
CA PHE A 142 9.28 2.17 -9.25
C PHE A 142 10.55 2.78 -9.85
N PRO A 143 10.48 4.03 -10.34
CA PRO A 143 11.62 4.66 -10.99
C PRO A 143 12.74 4.93 -9.98
N PRO A 144 14.01 4.94 -10.44
CA PRO A 144 15.12 5.33 -9.58
C PRO A 144 14.98 6.78 -9.10
N GLY A 145 15.51 7.04 -7.91
CA GLY A 145 15.51 8.37 -7.32
C GLY A 145 15.19 8.41 -5.83
N PRO A 146 14.94 9.61 -5.28
CA PRO A 146 14.89 9.84 -3.83
C PRO A 146 13.87 8.98 -3.09
N PHE A 147 12.76 8.64 -3.75
CA PHE A 147 11.70 7.84 -3.13
C PHE A 147 12.13 6.41 -2.84
N ILE A 148 12.91 5.77 -3.71
CA ILE A 148 13.41 4.41 -3.47
C ILE A 148 14.86 4.38 -2.98
N GLY A 149 15.59 5.50 -3.04
CA GLY A 149 16.95 5.64 -2.50
C GLY A 149 18.04 5.08 -3.41
N THR A 150 17.83 5.13 -4.73
CA THR A 150 18.80 4.77 -5.77
C THR A 150 19.37 5.99 -6.48
#